data_AF-A0A372QUH8-F1
#
_entry.id   AF-A0A372QUH8-F1
#
_cell.length_a   1.000
_cell.length_b   1.000
_cell.length_c   1.000
_cell.angle_alpha   90.00
_cell.angle_beta   90.00
_cell.angle_gamma   90.00
#
_symmetry.space_group_name_H-M   'P 1'
#
loop_
_entity.id
_entity.type
_entity.pdbx_description
1 polymer ?
#
loop_
_entity_poly.entity_id
_entity_poly.type
_entity_poly.pdbx_seq_one_letter_code
_entity_poly.pdbx_strand_id
1 'polypeptide(L)' 'YLKICIDDNPFADIYQHIGTCNAFIEKAKDRDGCVFVHCFAGISRSASIVIAYLMHFQKFHTTSPL' A
#
# COMPACT_ATOMS: atom_id res chain seq x y z
N TYR A 1 -7.81 -5.89 -11.17
CA TYR A 1 -6.34 -5.82 -11.30
C TYR A 1 -5.93 -4.36 -11.39
N LEU A 2 -4.88 -3.95 -10.67
CA LEU A 2 -4.32 -2.60 -10.69
C LEU A 2 -2.80 -2.73 -10.84
N LYS A 3 -2.20 -1.97 -11.77
CA LYS A 3 -0.76 -1.94 -11.98
C LYS A 3 -0.25 -0.52 -11.77
N ILE A 4 0.74 -0.38 -10.89
CA ILE A 4 1.44 0.88 -10.63
C ILE A 4 2.86 0.73 -11.17
N CYS A 5 3.22 1.54 -12.16
CA CYS A 5 4.54 1.51 -12.79
C CYS A 5 5.45 2.50 -12.05
N ILE A 6 6.16 2.01 -11.04
CA ILE A 6 7.17 2.78 -10.30
C ILE A 6 8.45 1.98 -10.12
N ASP A 7 9.57 2.68 -10.19
CA ASP A 7 10.88 2.11 -9.95
C ASP A 7 11.15 1.91 -8.46
N ASP A 8 12.04 0.96 -8.17
CA ASP A 8 12.48 0.66 -6.79
C ASP A 8 13.71 1.49 -6.45
N ASN A 9 13.53 2.81 -6.35
CA ASN A 9 14.62 3.71 -5.99
C ASN A 9 14.15 4.84 -5.08
N PRO A 10 15.05 5.48 -4.31
CA PRO A 10 14.69 6.49 -3.32
C PRO A 10 14.06 7.78 -3.88
N PHE A 11 14.18 8.02 -5.20
CA PHE A 11 13.64 9.22 -5.86
C PHE A 11 12.26 8.96 -6.48
N ALA A 12 11.81 7.71 -6.52
CA ALA A 12 10.47 7.37 -6.99
C ALA A 12 9.43 7.76 -5.93
N ASP A 13 8.54 8.69 -6.28
CA ASP A 13 7.44 9.09 -5.40
C ASP A 13 6.36 8.00 -5.39
N ILE A 14 6.40 7.13 -4.38
CA ILE A 14 5.36 6.13 -4.11
C ILE A 14 4.15 6.73 -3.39
N TYR A 15 4.31 7.88 -2.72
CA TYR A 15 3.28 8.48 -1.88
C TYR A 15 2.05 8.86 -2.70
N GLN A 16 2.26 9.44 -3.89
CA GLN A 16 1.17 9.78 -4.83
C GLN A 16 0.27 8.59 -5.19
N HIS A 17 0.75 7.35 -5.06
CA HIS A 17 -0.01 6.15 -5.41
C HIS A 17 -0.76 5.52 -4.23
N ILE A 18 -0.45 5.90 -2.99
CA ILE A 18 -1.06 5.31 -1.79
C ILE A 18 -2.58 5.43 -1.82
N GLY A 19 -3.13 6.60 -2.16
CA GLY A 19 -4.58 6.81 -2.23
C GLY A 19 -5.27 5.89 -3.23
N THR A 20 -4.68 5.71 -4.42
CA THR A 20 -5.22 4.82 -5.46
C THR A 20 -5.17 3.36 -5.03
N CYS A 21 -4.06 2.92 -4.44
CA CYS A 21 -3.91 1.57 -3.92
C CYS A 21 -4.89 1.28 -2.78
N ASN A 22 -5.03 2.22 -1.85
CA ASN A 22 -5.96 2.14 -0.73
C ASN A 22 -7.41 1.96 -1.20
N ALA A 23 -7.86 2.77 -2.16
CA ALA A 23 -9.19 2.66 -2.73
C ALA A 23 -9.41 1.30 -3.42
N PHE A 24 -8.38 0.75 -4.07
CA PHE A 24 -8.46 -0.57 -4.68
C PHE A 24 -8.60 -1.70 -3.64
N ILE A 25 -7.87 -1.61 -2.53
CA ILE A 25 -7.93 -2.58 -1.42
C ILE A 25 -9.29 -2.50 -0.71
N GLU A 26 -9.75 -1.31 -0.33
CA GLU A 26 -11.05 -1.15 0.33
C GLU A 26 -12.20 -1.66 -0.55
N LYS A 27 -12.18 -1.38 -1.86
CA LYS A 27 -13.22 -1.88 -2.78
C LYS A 27 -13.31 -3.41 -2.83
N ALA A 28 -12.18 -4.11 -2.66
CA ALA A 28 -12.19 -5.57 -2.60
C ALA A 28 -12.72 -6.06 -1.25
N LYS A 29 -12.32 -5.41 -0.16
CA LYS A 29 -12.79 -5.69 1.20
C LYS A 29 -14.30 -5.48 1.35
N ASP A 30 -14.85 -4.40 0.79
CA ASP A 30 -16.31 -4.11 0.76
C ASP A 30 -17.12 -5.21 0.06
N ARG A 31 -16.46 -6.03 -0.75
CA ARG A 31 -17.06 -7.16 -1.49
C ARG A 31 -16.72 -8.51 -0.87
N ASP A 32 -16.23 -8.51 0.38
CA ASP A 32 -15.75 -9.72 1.09
C ASP A 32 -14.65 -10.48 0.30
N GLY A 33 -13.87 -9.74 -0.48
CA GLY A 33 -12.80 -10.25 -1.31
C GLY A 33 -11.41 -10.09 -0.69
N CYS A 34 -10.39 -10.58 -1.42
CA CYS A 34 -8.99 -10.47 -1.04
C CYS A 34 -8.16 -9.82 -2.16
N VAL A 35 -7.11 -9.09 -1.79
CA VAL A 35 -6.15 -8.48 -2.72
C VAL A 35 -4.76 -9.08 -2.50
N PHE A 36 -4.17 -9.59 -3.57
CA PHE A 36 -2.75 -9.94 -3.60
C PHE A 36 -1.92 -8.73 -4.04
N VAL A 37 -1.13 -8.17 -3.12
CA VAL A 37 -0.21 -7.05 -3.39
C VAL A 37 1.20 -7.59 -3.57
N HIS A 38 1.82 -7.31 -4.72
CA HIS A 38 3.20 -7.75 -4.99
C HIS A 38 3.99 -6.66 -5.73
N CYS A 39 5.31 -6.73 -5.64
CA CYS A 39 6.25 -6.02 -6.50
C CYS A 39 7.22 -7.04 -7.12
N PHE A 40 8.36 -6.59 -7.66
CA PHE A 40 9.31 -7.51 -8.28
C PHE A 40 9.89 -8.53 -7.29
N ALA A 41 10.38 -8.05 -6.14
CA ALA A 41 11.02 -8.90 -5.12
C ALA A 41 10.17 -9.12 -3.86
N GLY A 42 9.06 -8.41 -3.72
CA GLY A 42 8.22 -8.47 -2.51
C GLY A 42 8.79 -7.75 -1.28
N ILE A 43 9.85 -6.96 -1.42
CA ILE A 43 10.62 -6.39 -0.29
C ILE A 43 10.28 -4.92 -0.02
N SER A 44 10.20 -4.09 -1.06
CA SER A 44 10.14 -2.63 -0.93
C SER A 44 8.72 -2.10 -1.25
N ARG A 45 8.43 -1.78 -2.52
CA ARG A 45 7.18 -1.15 -2.95
C ARG A 45 5.90 -1.81 -2.44
N SER A 46 5.80 -3.15 -2.53
CA SER A 46 4.61 -3.87 -2.06
C SER A 46 4.43 -3.76 -0.54
N ALA A 47 5.52 -3.89 0.23
CA ALA A 47 5.49 -3.75 1.67
C ALA A 47 5.10 -2.32 2.07
N SER A 48 5.67 -1.30 1.40
CA SER A 48 5.33 0.11 1.63
C SER A 48 3.84 0.40 1.43
N ILE A 49 3.22 -0.13 0.37
CA ILE A 49 1.77 0.04 0.13
C ILE A 49 0.94 -0.63 1.22
N VAL A 50 1.29 -1.85 1.63
CA VAL A 50 0.57 -2.57 2.70
C VAL A 50 0.70 -1.82 4.02
N ILE A 51 1.90 -1.36 4.38
CA ILE A 51 2.14 -0.59 5.60
C ILE A 51 1.32 0.71 5.59
N ALA A 52 1.34 1.46 4.48
CA ALA A 52 0.56 2.69 4.35
C ALA A 52 -0.95 2.45 4.50
N TYR A 53 -1.46 1.35 3.95
CA TYR A 53 -2.85 0.94 4.12
C TYR A 53 -3.19 0.62 5.59
N LEU A 54 -2.33 -0.14 6.28
CA LEU A 54 -2.52 -0.45 7.70
C LEU A 54 -2.48 0.79 8.59
N MET A 55 -1.56 1.72 8.33
CA MET A 55 -1.51 3.00 9.04
C MET A 55 -2.79 3.82 8.86
N HIS A 56 -3.31 3.87 7.62
CA HIS A 56 -4.47 4.69 7.29
C HIS A 56 -5.79 4.11 7.82
N PHE A 57 -6.00 2.80 7.70
CA PHE A 57 -7.31 2.18 8.00
C PHE A 57 -7.34 1.33 9.28
N GLN A 58 -6.19 0.83 9.74
CA GLN A 58 -6.13 -0.12 10.87
C GLN A 58 -5.56 0.51 12.16
N LYS A 59 -5.45 1.85 12.22
CA LYS A 59 -4.99 2.62 13.40
C LYS A 59 -3.61 2.20 13.93
N PHE A 60 -2.73 1.70 13.06
CA PHE A 60 -1.33 1.47 13.44
C PHE A 60 -0.58 2.80 13.41
N HIS A 61 -0.23 3.32 14.57
CA HIS A 61 0.73 4.43 14.68
C HIS A 61 2.15 3.89 14.62
N THR A 62 2.97 4.47 13.74
CA THR A 62 4.41 4.18 13.62
C THR A 62 5.25 4.78 14.74
N THR A 63 4.65 5.54 15.65
CA THR A 63 5.32 6.12 16.82
C THR A 63 4.50 5.85 18.07
N SER A 64 5.12 5.30 19.11
CA SER A 64 4.62 5.48 20.47
C SER A 64 4.44 6.99 20.72
N PRO A 65 3.32 7.44 21.31
CA PRO A 65 3.21 8.84 21.71
C PRO A 65 4.40 9.13 22.64
N LEU A 66 5.25 10.08 22.24
CA LEU A 66 6.23 10.69 23.13
C LEU A 66 5.50 11.49 24.21
#